data_AF-A0A958Q8A1-F1
#
_entry.id   AF-A0A958Q8A1-F1
#
_cell.length_a   1.000
_cell.length_b   1.000
_cell.length_c   1.000
_cell.angle_alpha   90.00
_cell.angle_beta   90.00
_cell.angle_gamma   90.00
#
_symmetry.space_group_name_H-M   'P 1'
#
loop_
_entity.id
_entity.type
_entity.pdbx_description
1 polymer ?
#
loop_
_entity_poly.entity_id
_entity_poly.type
_entity_poly.pdbx_seq_one_letter_code
_entity_poly.pdbx_strand_id
1 'polypeptide(L)' 'MNFREIQKLTLPIAVDVMGSDLGASVVIEGAVDAAQELGIPSLLVGRQHEIEEHLSRLGALNHDL' A
#
# COMPACT_ATOMS: atom_id res chain seq x y z
N MET A 1 19.94 5.91 -11.38
CA MET A 1 19.44 5.06 -10.28
C MET A 1 18.37 4.14 -10.85
N ASN A 2 18.36 2.87 -10.47
CA ASN A 2 17.30 1.94 -10.89
C ASN A 2 16.08 2.08 -9.97
N PHE A 3 14.92 1.60 -10.40
CA PHE A 3 13.65 1.70 -9.66
C PHE A 3 13.72 1.12 -8.24
N ARG A 4 14.44 0.00 -8.05
CA ARG A 4 14.66 -0.61 -6.73
C ARG A 4 15.54 0.24 -5.82
N GLU A 5 16.48 1.02 -6.35
CA GLU A 5 17.28 1.95 -5.54
C GLU A 5 16.48 3.16 -5.08
N ILE A 6 15.54 3.65 -5.90
CA ILE A 6 14.63 4.74 -5.51
C ILE A 6 13.69 4.30 -4.39
N GLN A 7 13.14 3.08 -4.48
CA GLN A 7 12.35 2.49 -3.39
C GLN A 7 13.14 2.37 -2.09
N LYS A 8 14.43 2.01 -2.16
CA LYS A 8 15.29 1.87 -0.96
C LYS A 8 15.61 3.20 -0.27
N LEU A 9 15.56 4.31 -0.99
CA LEU A 9 15.87 5.66 -0.49
C LEU A 9 14.62 6.43 -0.07
N THR A 10 13.43 5.96 -0.44
CA THR A 10 12.15 6.62 -0.14
C THR A 10 11.54 5.99 1.10
N LEU A 11 11.38 6.78 2.16
CA LEU A 11 10.67 6.32 3.36
C LEU A 11 9.20 6.03 3.01
N PRO A 12 8.63 4.91 3.48
CA PRO A 12 7.23 4.60 3.23
C PRO A 12 6.32 5.61 3.90
N ILE A 13 5.21 5.92 3.22
CA ILE A 13 4.15 6.75 3.78
C ILE A 13 3.22 5.85 4.60
N ALA A 14 3.09 6.12 5.89
CA ALA A 14 2.12 5.42 6.73
C ALA A 14 0.70 5.92 6.41
N VAL A 15 -0.22 5.00 6.12
CA VAL A 15 -1.60 5.29 5.72
C VAL A 15 -2.56 4.57 6.66
N ASP A 16 -3.42 5.32 7.35
CA ASP A 16 -4.54 4.74 8.10
C ASP A 16 -5.64 4.32 7.13
N VAL A 17 -5.91 3.01 7.07
CA VAL A 17 -6.92 2.45 6.16
C VAL A 17 -8.31 2.36 6.80
N MET A 18 -8.47 2.68 8.09
CA MET A 18 -9.71 2.41 8.82
C MET A 18 -10.67 3.61 8.91
N GLY A 19 -10.24 4.79 8.48
CA GLY A 19 -10.97 6.06 8.68
C GLY A 19 -11.94 6.48 7.57
N SER A 20 -12.35 5.56 6.69
CA SER A 20 -13.15 5.89 5.49
C SER A 20 -14.61 5.43 5.60
N ASP A 21 -15.55 6.25 5.12
CA ASP A 21 -16.98 5.92 4.98
C ASP A 21 -17.22 4.70 4.07
N LEU A 22 -16.30 4.45 3.13
CA LEU A 22 -16.32 3.32 2.20
C LEU A 22 -15.48 2.14 2.69
N GLY A 23 -15.00 2.20 3.95
CA GLY A 23 -14.12 1.20 4.53
C GLY A 23 -12.72 1.19 3.92
N ALA A 24 -11.97 0.12 4.20
CA ALA A 24 -10.55 0.03 3.88
C ALA A 24 -10.24 -0.07 2.37
N SER A 25 -11.18 -0.53 1.54
CA SER A 25 -10.92 -0.84 0.13
C SER A 25 -10.38 0.35 -0.66
N VAL A 26 -11.04 1.51 -0.56
CA VAL A 26 -10.69 2.69 -1.36
C VAL A 26 -9.29 3.22 -1.00
N VAL A 27 -8.94 3.18 0.29
CA VAL A 27 -7.63 3.64 0.75
C VAL A 27 -6.53 2.68 0.30
N ILE A 28 -6.79 1.37 0.36
CA ILE A 28 -5.84 0.33 -0.08
C ILE A 28 -5.64 0.40 -1.60
N GLU A 29 -6.71 0.55 -2.39
CA GLU A 29 -6.64 0.70 -3.85
C GLU A 29 -5.75 1.90 -4.23
N GLY A 30 -6.00 3.08 -3.65
CA GLY A 30 -5.19 4.26 -3.92
C GLY A 30 -3.72 4.11 -3.50
N ALA A 31 -3.44 3.39 -2.42
CA ALA A 31 -2.07 3.11 -1.99
C ALA A 31 -1.35 2.16 -2.96
N VAL A 32 -2.07 1.17 -3.52
CA VAL A 32 -1.55 0.27 -4.55
C VAL A 32 -1.27 1.04 -5.84
N ASP A 33 -2.19 1.90 -6.27
CA ASP A 33 -2.01 2.75 -7.45
C ASP A 33 -0.79 3.68 -7.27
N ALA A 34 -0.64 4.32 -6.10
CA ALA A 34 0.52 5.15 -5.80
C ALA A 34 1.85 4.35 -5.85
N ALA A 35 1.86 3.11 -5.37
CA ALA A 35 3.05 2.26 -5.44
C ALA A 35 3.38 1.86 -6.89
N GLN A 36 2.38 1.57 -7.72
CA GLN A 36 2.56 1.12 -9.10
C GLN A 36 2.89 2.28 -10.06
N GLU A 37 2.18 3.40 -9.94
CA GLU A 37 2.29 4.54 -10.85
C GLU A 37 3.45 5.47 -10.48
N LEU A 38 3.68 5.68 -9.17
CA LEU A 38 4.63 6.68 -8.67
C LEU A 38 5.88 6.06 -8.04
N GLY A 39 5.88 4.74 -7.79
CA GLY A 39 6.97 4.07 -7.09
C GLY A 39 7.11 4.48 -5.62
N ILE A 40 6.05 5.05 -5.03
CA ILE A 40 6.05 5.53 -3.64
C ILE A 40 5.61 4.37 -2.73
N PRO A 41 6.48 3.89 -1.83
CA PRO A 41 6.11 2.83 -0.90
C PRO A 41 5.10 3.34 0.16
N SER A 42 4.16 2.48 0.53
CA SER A 42 3.16 2.76 1.57
C SER A 42 3.19 1.69 2.66
N LEU A 43 3.05 2.12 3.92
CA LEU A 43 2.84 1.26 5.08
C LEU A 43 1.36 1.35 5.49
N LEU A 44 0.60 0.29 5.26
CA LEU A 44 -0.83 0.26 5.58
C LEU A 44 -1.05 -0.04 7.07
N VAL A 45 -1.77 0.84 7.76
CA VAL A 45 -2.02 0.77 9.20
C VAL A 45 -3.51 0.51 9.41
N GLY A 46 -3.84 -0.62 10.03
CA GLY A 46 -5.23 -1.02 10.28
C GLY A 46 -5.36 -2.49 10.66
N ARG A 47 -6.52 -3.07 10.39
CA ARG A 47 -6.78 -4.51 10.65
C ARG A 47 -6.09 -5.36 9.59
N GLN A 48 -5.02 -6.05 9.99
CA GLN A 48 -4.14 -6.81 9.10
C GLN A 48 -4.88 -7.78 8.17
N HIS A 49 -5.81 -8.60 8.69
CA HIS A 49 -6.53 -9.58 7.88
C HIS A 49 -7.40 -8.94 6.78
N GLU A 50 -8.06 -7.80 7.05
CA GLU A 50 -8.82 -7.07 6.04
C GLU A 50 -7.89 -6.50 4.96
N ILE A 51 -6.74 -5.95 5.38
CA ILE A 51 -5.73 -5.43 4.47
C ILE A 51 -5.21 -6.54 3.55
N GLU A 52 -4.81 -7.67 4.10
CA GLU A 52 -4.30 -8.82 3.34
C GLU A 52 -5.34 -9.38 2.35
N GLU A 53 -6.62 -9.44 2.73
CA GLU A 53 -7.71 -9.87 1.86
C GLU A 53 -7.87 -8.92 0.66
N HIS A 54 -7.82 -7.61 0.89
CA HIS A 54 -7.87 -6.60 -0.17
C HIS A 54 -6.63 -6.65 -1.08
N LEU A 55 -5.43 -6.70 -0.51
CA LEU A 55 -4.18 -6.81 -1.27
C LEU A 55 -4.13 -8.09 -2.12
N SER A 56 -4.67 -9.20 -1.61
CA SER A 56 -4.79 -10.46 -2.36
C SER A 56 -5.65 -10.28 -3.60
N ARG A 57 -6.81 -9.63 -3.48
CA ARG A 57 -7.72 -9.36 -4.61
C ARG A 57 -7.08 -8.48 -5.68
N LEU A 58 -6.23 -7.55 -5.26
CA LEU A 58 -5.52 -6.62 -6.15
C LEU A 58 -4.22 -7.21 -6.72
N GLY A 59 -3.80 -8.41 -6.30
CA GLY A 59 -2.52 -8.99 -6.70
C GLY A 59 -1.30 -8.21 -6.19
N ALA A 60 -1.46 -7.45 -5.11
CA ALA A 60 -0.47 -6.52 -4.56
C ALA A 60 0.17 -7.02 -3.24
N LEU A 61 0.02 -8.31 -2.92
CA LEU A 61 0.51 -8.91 -1.69
C LEU A 61 2.01 -9.21 -1.80
N ASN A 62 2.85 -8.22 -1.51
CA ASN A 62 4.29 -8.39 -1.37
C ASN A 62 4.69 -8.24 0.10
N HIS A 63 5.37 -9.25 0.63
CA HIS A 63 5.78 -9.34 2.04
C HIS A 63 7.09 -8.55 2.32
N ASP A 64 7.66 -7.91 1.30
CA ASP A 64 8.97 -7.23 1.33
C ASP A 64 8.81 -5.71 1.15
N LEU A 65 8.00 -5.07 2.00
CA LEU A 65 8.04 -3.62 2.24
C LEU A 65 8.50 -3.35 3.67
#